data_AF-A0A4Y1ZUV4-F1
#
_entry.id   AF-A0A4Y1ZUV4-F1
#
_cell.length_a   1.000
_cell.length_b   1.000
_cell.length_c   1.000
_cell.angle_alpha   90.00
_cell.angle_beta   90.00
_cell.angle_gamma   90.00
#
_symmetry.space_group_name_H-M   'P 1'
#
loop_
_entity.id
_entity.type
_entity.pdbx_description
1 polymer ?
#
loop_
_entity_poly.entity_id
_entity_poly.type
_entity_poly.pdbx_seq_one_letter_code
_entity_poly.pdbx_strand_id
1 'polypeptide(L)'
;MLHYKSDNGDWEQLRLSNKQDHYSLDGLKCGTRYHMYMTASNSLGTGEPSEQVTARTLGAAPMSPHESSFLQPNTTSVTLNLGAWQSGGCPIRHFVVQYRPKYLNAWTTLTDKLDMPRDTYVIRSLSPDRDYVVLVTAHSEAGLTQAEYLVRTLPVSPIVPTSSPAFGKRETDLPFYKNVTLVIPIVVSSLVLVIVIFIVVVCLRKHSEDRDGRIGIT
;
A
#
# COMPACT_ATOMS: atom_id res chain seq x y z
N MET A 1 -13.16 -45.63 -30.58
CA MET A 1 -12.48 -45.05 -29.40
C MET A 1 -11.91 -43.71 -29.82
N LEU A 2 -12.21 -42.64 -29.08
CA LEU A 2 -11.53 -41.36 -29.20
C LEU A 2 -10.32 -41.38 -28.27
N HIS A 3 -9.15 -40.99 -28.79
CA HIS A 3 -7.93 -40.80 -28.02
C HIS A 3 -7.59 -39.32 -28.03
N TYR A 4 -7.34 -38.73 -26.87
CA TYR A 4 -6.95 -37.32 -26.78
C TYR A 4 -5.92 -37.10 -25.69
N LYS A 5 -5.07 -36.09 -25.86
CA LYS A 5 -4.12 -35.63 -24.83
C LYS A 5 -3.83 -34.15 -24.97
N SER A 6 -3.39 -33.53 -23.89
CA SER A 6 -2.75 -32.21 -23.96
C SER A 6 -1.26 -32.34 -24.35
N ASP A 7 -0.60 -31.22 -24.66
CA ASP A 7 0.83 -31.21 -25.04
C ASP A 7 1.70 -31.95 -23.99
N ASN A 8 1.43 -31.72 -22.70
CA ASN A 8 2.19 -32.28 -21.57
C ASN A 8 1.44 -33.41 -20.80
N GLY A 9 0.36 -33.93 -21.37
CA GLY A 9 -0.47 -34.96 -20.74
C GLY A 9 -0.27 -36.34 -21.37
N ASP A 10 -0.75 -37.35 -20.65
CA ASP A 10 -0.86 -38.72 -21.17
C ASP A 10 -2.10 -38.87 -22.06
N TRP A 11 -2.12 -39.93 -22.88
CA TRP A 11 -3.27 -40.27 -23.71
C TRP A 11 -4.45 -40.75 -22.87
N GLU A 12 -5.58 -40.06 -23.01
CA GLU A 12 -6.87 -40.44 -22.46
C GLU A 12 -7.71 -41.09 -23.55
N GLN A 13 -8.54 -42.06 -23.16
CA GLN A 13 -9.40 -42.82 -24.07
C GLN A 13 -10.86 -42.70 -23.70
N LEU A 14 -11.70 -42.44 -24.69
CA LEU A 14 -13.13 -42.32 -24.53
C LEU A 14 -13.89 -43.22 -25.52
N ARG A 15 -14.73 -44.11 -24.99
CA ARG A 15 -15.60 -44.97 -25.80
C ARG A 15 -16.82 -44.18 -26.25
N LEU A 16 -16.95 -44.00 -27.56
CA LEU A 16 -18.08 -43.32 -28.19
C LEU A 16 -19.10 -44.32 -28.74
N SER A 17 -20.35 -43.88 -28.84
CA SER A 17 -21.42 -44.65 -29.49
C SER A 17 -21.20 -44.71 -31.00
N ASN A 18 -21.58 -45.83 -31.62
CA ASN A 18 -21.54 -46.00 -33.08
C ASN A 18 -22.75 -45.40 -33.82
N LYS A 19 -23.66 -44.72 -33.11
CA LYS A 19 -24.88 -44.12 -33.68
C LYS A 19 -24.76 -42.62 -33.98
N GLN A 20 -23.63 -42.01 -33.63
CA GLN A 20 -23.38 -40.58 -33.79
C GLN A 20 -22.24 -40.37 -34.78
N ASP A 21 -22.39 -39.36 -35.64
CA ASP A 21 -21.37 -38.88 -36.58
C ASP A 21 -20.57 -37.69 -36.04
N HIS A 22 -21.00 -37.10 -34.92
CA HIS A 22 -20.32 -36.02 -34.20
C HIS A 22 -20.30 -36.28 -32.70
N TYR A 23 -19.29 -35.74 -32.03
CA TYR A 23 -19.15 -35.81 -30.57
C TYR A 23 -18.54 -34.51 -30.02
N SER A 24 -19.10 -34.00 -28.92
CA SER A 24 -18.57 -32.85 -28.19
C SER A 24 -17.73 -33.34 -27.01
N LEU A 25 -16.43 -33.06 -27.07
CA LEU A 25 -15.48 -33.43 -26.01
C LEU A 25 -15.46 -32.33 -24.94
N ASP A 26 -15.97 -32.67 -23.76
CA ASP A 26 -16.07 -31.76 -22.61
C ASP A 26 -14.97 -32.02 -21.56
N GLY A 27 -14.90 -31.19 -20.52
CA GLY A 27 -13.94 -31.35 -19.42
C GLY A 27 -12.49 -30.99 -19.79
N LEU A 28 -12.30 -30.32 -20.92
CA LEU A 28 -11.00 -29.85 -21.39
C LEU A 28 -10.52 -28.64 -20.59
N LYS A 29 -9.21 -28.55 -20.36
CA LYS A 29 -8.57 -27.41 -19.70
C LYS A 29 -8.66 -26.16 -20.57
N CYS A 30 -8.81 -25.01 -19.93
CA CYS A 30 -8.96 -23.73 -20.61
C CYS A 30 -7.64 -23.31 -21.32
N GLY A 31 -7.75 -22.68 -22.50
CA GLY A 31 -6.61 -22.22 -23.32
C GLY A 31 -5.53 -23.26 -23.64
N THR A 32 -5.87 -24.56 -23.58
CA THR A 32 -4.95 -25.69 -23.69
C THR A 32 -5.03 -26.31 -25.07
N ARG A 33 -3.87 -26.67 -25.63
CA ARG A 33 -3.76 -27.39 -26.91
C ARG A 33 -3.94 -28.89 -26.67
N TYR A 34 -4.75 -29.51 -27.53
CA TYR A 34 -5.06 -30.92 -27.51
C TYR A 34 -4.75 -31.57 -28.86
N HIS A 35 -4.26 -32.80 -28.80
CA HIS A 35 -4.08 -33.70 -29.92
C HIS A 35 -5.08 -34.84 -29.81
N MET A 36 -5.71 -35.21 -30.91
CA MET A 36 -6.80 -36.18 -30.93
C MET A 36 -6.71 -37.08 -32.16
N TYR A 37 -7.05 -38.35 -32.01
CA TYR A 37 -7.29 -39.28 -33.11
C TYR A 37 -8.33 -40.31 -32.71
N MET A 38 -8.88 -41.05 -33.68
CA MET A 38 -9.89 -42.07 -33.43
C MET A 38 -9.47 -43.43 -33.99
N THR A 39 -9.87 -44.50 -33.31
CA THR A 39 -9.81 -45.87 -33.84
C THR A 39 -11.20 -46.49 -33.85
N ALA A 40 -11.50 -47.29 -34.86
CA ALA A 40 -12.73 -48.07 -34.94
C ALA A 40 -12.46 -49.53 -34.54
N SER A 41 -13.41 -50.17 -33.86
CA SER A 41 -13.28 -51.57 -33.48
C SER A 41 -14.55 -52.35 -33.84
N ASN A 42 -14.37 -53.59 -34.29
CA ASN A 42 -15.43 -54.56 -34.55
C ASN A 42 -15.06 -55.91 -33.92
N SER A 43 -15.80 -56.97 -34.27
CA SER A 43 -15.53 -58.34 -33.76
C SER A 43 -14.18 -58.92 -34.17
N LEU A 44 -13.56 -58.41 -35.24
CA LEU A 44 -12.25 -58.87 -35.73
C LEU A 44 -11.08 -58.12 -35.07
N GLY A 45 -11.33 -56.97 -34.46
CA GLY A 45 -10.30 -56.21 -33.76
C GLY A 45 -10.47 -54.69 -33.91
N THR A 46 -9.37 -53.97 -33.66
CA THR A 46 -9.29 -52.51 -33.80
C THR A 46 -8.56 -52.18 -35.10
N GLY A 47 -9.16 -51.33 -35.93
CA GLY A 47 -8.55 -50.84 -37.16
C GLY A 47 -7.51 -49.75 -36.91
N GLU A 48 -6.89 -49.30 -38.00
CA GLU A 48 -5.87 -48.25 -37.98
C GLU A 48 -6.38 -46.92 -37.40
N PRO A 49 -5.51 -46.13 -36.74
CA PRO A 49 -5.83 -44.78 -36.31
C PRO A 49 -6.20 -43.84 -37.47
N SER A 50 -7.10 -42.90 -37.21
CA SER A 50 -7.33 -41.75 -38.09
C SER A 50 -6.11 -40.83 -38.13
N GLU A 51 -6.11 -39.87 -39.06
CA GLU A 51 -5.20 -38.73 -38.96
C GLU A 51 -5.39 -38.00 -37.63
N GLN A 52 -4.27 -37.52 -37.08
CA GLN A 52 -4.27 -36.78 -35.83
C GLN A 52 -4.67 -35.33 -36.08
N VAL A 53 -5.68 -34.87 -35.35
CA VAL A 53 -6.14 -33.48 -35.36
C VAL A 53 -5.61 -32.75 -34.14
N THR A 54 -5.22 -31.49 -34.31
CA THR A 54 -4.79 -30.61 -33.22
C THR A 54 -5.72 -29.42 -33.11
N ALA A 55 -6.21 -29.14 -31.91
CA ALA A 55 -7.09 -28.01 -31.62
C ALA A 55 -6.69 -27.36 -30.31
N ARG A 56 -7.10 -26.10 -30.09
CA ARG A 56 -6.89 -25.40 -28.83
C ARG A 56 -8.23 -24.94 -28.27
N THR A 57 -8.48 -25.20 -26.99
CA THR A 57 -9.64 -24.61 -26.31
C THR A 57 -9.50 -23.09 -26.26
N LEU A 58 -10.64 -22.40 -26.18
CA LEU A 58 -10.64 -20.95 -26.08
C LEU A 58 -9.94 -20.48 -24.80
N GLY A 59 -9.42 -19.26 -24.87
CA GLY A 59 -8.75 -18.58 -23.76
C GLY A 59 -7.25 -18.40 -23.98
N ALA A 60 -6.71 -17.39 -23.29
CA ALA A 60 -5.32 -16.98 -23.33
C ALA A 60 -4.79 -16.76 -21.93
N ALA A 61 -3.46 -16.66 -21.81
CA ALA A 61 -2.82 -16.28 -20.55
C ALA A 61 -3.32 -14.90 -20.07
N PRO A 62 -3.22 -14.58 -18.77
CA PRO A 62 -3.68 -13.31 -18.24
C PRO A 62 -3.00 -12.13 -18.94
N MET A 63 -3.62 -10.96 -18.96
CA MET A 63 -3.03 -9.77 -19.55
C MET A 63 -2.80 -8.73 -18.45
N SER A 64 -1.59 -8.18 -18.44
CA SER A 64 -1.19 -7.22 -17.43
C SER A 64 -1.85 -5.86 -17.68
N PRO A 65 -2.32 -5.20 -16.63
CA PRO A 65 -2.85 -3.83 -16.72
C PRO A 65 -1.74 -2.80 -16.89
N HIS A 66 -2.13 -1.58 -17.28
CA HIS A 66 -1.26 -0.41 -17.22
C HIS A 66 -0.99 0.01 -15.77
N GLU A 67 0.20 0.56 -15.49
CA GLU A 67 0.65 0.93 -14.14
C GLU A 67 -0.36 1.80 -13.38
N SER A 68 -0.97 2.78 -14.03
CA SER A 68 -1.92 3.72 -13.42
C SER A 68 -3.23 3.07 -12.94
N SER A 69 -3.63 1.95 -13.53
CA SER A 69 -4.81 1.19 -13.13
C SER A 69 -4.51 0.12 -12.08
N PHE A 70 -3.23 -0.24 -11.95
CA PHE A 70 -2.75 -1.33 -11.11
C PHE A 70 -2.15 -0.85 -9.80
N LEU A 71 -1.38 0.24 -9.82
CA LEU A 71 -0.60 0.71 -8.70
C LEU A 71 -1.21 1.96 -8.09
N GLN A 72 -1.37 1.94 -6.76
CA GLN A 72 -1.73 3.10 -5.97
C GLN A 72 -0.67 3.31 -4.87
N PRO A 73 0.34 4.15 -5.12
CA PRO A 73 1.39 4.41 -4.15
C PRO A 73 0.89 5.28 -2.98
N ASN A 74 1.46 5.00 -1.81
CA ASN A 74 1.37 5.82 -0.60
C ASN A 74 2.80 6.09 -0.08
N THR A 75 2.91 6.76 1.05
CA THR A 75 4.16 7.16 1.68
C THR A 75 5.02 5.96 2.08
N THR A 76 4.42 4.90 2.64
CA THR A 76 5.14 3.70 3.12
C THR A 76 4.56 2.39 2.61
N SER A 77 3.70 2.46 1.60
CA SER A 77 3.04 1.29 1.03
C SER A 77 2.68 1.51 -0.44
N VAL A 78 2.43 0.43 -1.15
CA VAL A 78 1.82 0.46 -2.49
C VAL A 78 0.67 -0.53 -2.51
N THR A 79 -0.52 -0.07 -2.86
CA THR A 79 -1.68 -0.95 -3.07
C THR A 79 -1.70 -1.39 -4.53
N LEU A 80 -1.85 -2.70 -4.74
CA LEU A 80 -2.01 -3.36 -6.02
C LEU A 80 -3.49 -3.65 -6.23
N ASN A 81 -4.06 -3.21 -7.35
CA ASN A 81 -5.42 -3.54 -7.79
C ASN A 81 -5.39 -4.79 -8.66
N LEU A 82 -5.51 -5.96 -8.05
CA LEU A 82 -5.47 -7.27 -8.72
C LEU A 82 -6.62 -7.44 -9.71
N GLY A 83 -7.77 -6.82 -9.44
CA GLY A 83 -8.93 -6.82 -10.33
C GLY A 83 -8.70 -6.12 -11.68
N ALA A 84 -7.63 -5.33 -11.82
CA ALA A 84 -7.27 -4.70 -13.09
C ALA A 84 -6.70 -5.70 -14.11
N TRP A 85 -6.24 -6.88 -13.68
CA TRP A 85 -5.74 -7.91 -14.60
C TRP A 85 -6.86 -8.55 -15.39
N GLN A 86 -6.66 -8.68 -16.70
CA GLN A 86 -7.62 -9.35 -17.57
C GLN A 86 -7.30 -10.84 -17.65
N SER A 87 -8.32 -11.69 -17.57
CA SER A 87 -8.15 -13.15 -17.50
C SER A 87 -7.85 -13.81 -18.85
N GLY A 88 -8.04 -13.11 -19.97
CA GLY A 88 -7.91 -13.69 -21.31
C GLY A 88 -8.93 -14.79 -21.60
N GLY A 89 -10.02 -14.89 -20.82
CA GLY A 89 -11.05 -15.94 -20.94
C GLY A 89 -10.84 -17.14 -20.02
N CYS A 90 -9.68 -17.29 -19.39
CA CYS A 90 -9.42 -18.35 -18.40
C CYS A 90 -9.23 -17.74 -17.01
N PRO A 91 -9.95 -18.19 -15.97
CA PRO A 91 -9.84 -17.61 -14.64
C PRO A 91 -8.41 -17.57 -14.11
N ILE A 92 -7.98 -16.40 -13.61
CA ILE A 92 -6.70 -16.24 -12.91
C ILE A 92 -6.82 -16.99 -11.58
N ARG A 93 -5.92 -17.95 -11.35
CA ARG A 93 -5.92 -18.81 -10.15
C ARG A 93 -5.20 -18.16 -8.99
N HIS A 94 -4.05 -17.54 -9.25
CA HIS A 94 -3.25 -16.87 -8.24
C HIS A 94 -2.24 -15.89 -8.85
N PHE A 95 -1.67 -15.07 -7.98
CA PHE A 95 -0.54 -14.19 -8.28
C PHE A 95 0.68 -14.55 -7.44
N VAL A 96 1.86 -14.28 -7.98
CA VAL A 96 3.13 -14.20 -7.23
C VAL A 96 3.59 -12.75 -7.30
N VAL A 97 3.87 -12.15 -6.13
CA VAL A 97 4.28 -10.75 -6.04
C VAL A 97 5.65 -10.66 -5.40
N GLN A 98 6.56 -10.05 -6.14
CA GLN A 98 7.91 -9.75 -5.70
C GLN A 98 8.17 -8.27 -5.85
N TYR A 99 9.07 -7.73 -5.03
CA TYR A 99 9.48 -6.33 -5.17
C TYR A 99 10.94 -6.16 -4.76
N ARG A 100 11.55 -5.07 -5.22
CA ARG A 100 12.88 -4.65 -4.78
C ARG A 100 13.01 -3.13 -4.85
N PRO A 101 13.80 -2.50 -3.98
CA PRO A 101 14.25 -1.13 -4.23
C PRO A 101 14.98 -1.06 -5.58
N LYS A 102 14.78 0.01 -6.36
CA LYS A 102 15.34 0.13 -7.72
C LYS A 102 16.87 0.01 -7.77
N TYR A 103 17.55 0.42 -6.70
CA TYR A 103 19.00 0.41 -6.56
C TYR A 103 19.58 -0.95 -6.11
N LEU A 104 18.75 -1.93 -5.76
CA LEU A 104 19.17 -3.29 -5.39
C LEU A 104 18.74 -4.28 -6.47
N ASN A 105 19.51 -5.35 -6.66
CA ASN A 105 19.18 -6.42 -7.61
C ASN A 105 18.44 -7.61 -6.98
N ALA A 106 18.48 -7.73 -5.65
CA ALA A 106 17.85 -8.84 -4.93
C ALA A 106 16.33 -8.62 -4.79
N TRP A 107 15.55 -9.61 -5.20
CA TRP A 107 14.09 -9.62 -5.05
C TRP A 107 13.68 -10.05 -3.65
N THR A 108 12.65 -9.40 -3.11
CA THR A 108 11.91 -9.86 -1.94
C THR A 108 10.58 -10.43 -2.40
N THR A 109 10.37 -11.71 -2.16
CA THR A 109 9.07 -12.38 -2.39
C THR A 109 8.15 -12.05 -1.21
N LEU A 110 7.04 -11.38 -1.47
CA LEU A 110 6.05 -11.06 -0.43
C LEU A 110 5.12 -12.24 -0.13
N THR A 111 4.86 -13.04 -1.15
CA THR A 111 4.01 -14.23 -1.05
C THR A 111 4.37 -15.22 -2.16
N ASP A 112 4.45 -16.49 -1.80
CA ASP A 112 4.64 -17.57 -2.77
C ASP A 112 3.40 -17.77 -3.63
N LYS A 113 2.22 -17.49 -3.07
CA LYS A 113 0.94 -17.65 -3.77
C LYS A 113 -0.16 -16.79 -3.15
N LEU A 114 -0.70 -15.89 -3.95
CA LEU A 114 -1.87 -15.10 -3.63
C LEU A 114 -3.09 -15.64 -4.38
N ASP A 115 -3.85 -16.53 -3.73
CA ASP A 115 -5.03 -17.15 -4.34
C ASP A 115 -6.17 -16.14 -4.59
N MET A 116 -6.87 -16.36 -5.70
CA MET A 116 -8.09 -15.62 -6.10
C MET A 116 -9.36 -16.29 -5.55
N PRO A 117 -10.46 -15.55 -5.34
CA PRO A 117 -10.68 -14.14 -5.70
C PRO A 117 -10.15 -13.15 -4.65
N ARG A 118 -9.42 -12.13 -5.11
CA ARG A 118 -8.98 -10.98 -4.32
C ARG A 118 -8.93 -9.76 -5.22
N ASP A 119 -9.44 -8.63 -4.73
CA ASP A 119 -9.46 -7.39 -5.51
C ASP A 119 -8.17 -6.59 -5.35
N THR A 120 -7.56 -6.62 -4.17
CA THR A 120 -6.38 -5.81 -3.85
C THR A 120 -5.36 -6.53 -2.98
N TYR A 121 -4.12 -6.04 -3.02
CA TYR A 121 -3.03 -6.46 -2.15
C TYR A 121 -2.15 -5.27 -1.78
N VAL A 122 -1.68 -5.16 -0.54
CA VAL A 122 -0.89 -4.00 -0.09
C VAL A 122 0.54 -4.43 0.26
N ILE A 123 1.51 -3.89 -0.48
CA ILE A 123 2.93 -3.96 -0.13
C ILE A 123 3.19 -2.92 0.96
N ARG A 124 3.68 -3.35 2.13
CA ARG A 124 3.86 -2.50 3.32
C ARG A 124 5.34 -2.28 3.64
N SER A 125 5.60 -1.41 4.62
CA SER A 125 6.92 -1.17 5.20
C SER A 125 7.96 -0.71 4.17
N LEU A 126 7.52 0.10 3.21
CA LEU A 126 8.37 0.75 2.22
C LEU A 126 8.90 2.09 2.77
N SER A 127 10.07 2.49 2.28
CA SER A 127 10.67 3.78 2.60
C SER A 127 10.00 4.90 1.79
N PRO A 128 9.69 6.06 2.41
CA PRO A 128 9.15 7.22 1.69
C PRO A 128 10.10 7.80 0.65
N ASP A 129 9.52 8.39 -0.41
CA ASP A 129 10.25 9.00 -1.53
C ASP A 129 11.33 8.09 -2.14
N ARG A 130 10.98 6.83 -2.38
CA ARG A 130 11.89 5.82 -2.97
C ARG A 130 11.26 5.10 -4.15
N ASP A 131 12.10 4.81 -5.13
CA ASP A 131 11.74 3.99 -6.29
C ASP A 131 11.85 2.50 -5.97
N TYR A 132 10.81 1.75 -6.35
CA TYR A 132 10.72 0.31 -6.28
C TYR A 132 10.35 -0.28 -7.63
N VAL A 133 10.85 -1.49 -7.90
CA VAL A 133 10.36 -2.32 -8.99
C VAL A 133 9.49 -3.40 -8.38
N VAL A 134 8.26 -3.53 -8.87
CA VAL A 134 7.29 -4.55 -8.47
C VAL A 134 7.14 -5.52 -9.63
N LEU A 135 7.40 -6.80 -9.37
CA LEU A 135 7.26 -7.88 -10.33
C LEU A 135 6.06 -8.73 -9.93
N VAL A 136 5.13 -8.89 -10.87
CA VAL A 136 3.89 -9.61 -10.67
C VAL A 136 3.76 -10.69 -11.74
N THR A 137 3.56 -11.92 -11.29
CA THR A 137 3.30 -13.07 -12.16
C THR A 137 1.88 -13.57 -11.90
N ALA A 138 1.02 -13.48 -12.91
CA ALA A 138 -0.35 -14.00 -12.85
C ALA A 138 -0.42 -15.39 -13.49
N HIS A 139 -1.09 -16.33 -12.83
CA HIS A 139 -1.20 -17.72 -13.28
C HIS A 139 -2.63 -18.11 -13.61
N SER A 140 -2.83 -18.71 -14.79
CA SER A 140 -4.09 -19.32 -15.24
C SER A 140 -3.83 -20.71 -15.84
N GLU A 141 -4.89 -21.43 -16.22
CA GLU A 141 -4.74 -22.69 -16.97
C GLU A 141 -4.15 -22.49 -18.37
N ALA A 142 -4.40 -21.34 -19.00
CA ALA A 142 -3.89 -21.03 -20.34
C ALA A 142 -2.42 -20.58 -20.36
N GLY A 143 -1.80 -20.46 -19.17
CA GLY A 143 -0.42 -20.03 -19.01
C GLY A 143 -0.27 -18.94 -17.94
N LEU A 144 0.92 -18.35 -17.94
CA LEU A 144 1.33 -17.29 -17.02
C LEU A 144 1.70 -16.03 -17.79
N THR A 145 1.54 -14.88 -17.14
CA THR A 145 2.00 -13.58 -17.63
C THR A 145 2.74 -12.86 -16.53
N GLN A 146 3.91 -12.35 -16.86
CA GLN A 146 4.80 -11.65 -15.96
C GLN A 146 4.90 -10.18 -16.37
N ALA A 147 4.76 -9.27 -15.42
CA ALA A 147 4.87 -7.83 -15.65
C ALA A 147 5.69 -7.15 -14.55
N GLU A 148 6.58 -6.26 -14.99
CA GLU A 148 7.36 -5.39 -14.11
C GLU A 148 6.78 -3.97 -14.14
N TYR A 149 6.66 -3.38 -12.97
CA TYR A 149 6.16 -2.03 -12.78
C TYR A 149 7.14 -1.20 -11.97
N LEU A 150 7.37 0.04 -12.39
CA LEU A 150 8.14 1.02 -11.63
C LEU A 150 7.18 1.86 -10.79
N VAL A 151 7.47 2.02 -9.50
CA VAL A 151 6.65 2.83 -8.60
C VAL A 151 7.51 3.63 -7.64
N ARG A 152 7.14 4.88 -7.40
CA ARG A 152 7.75 5.73 -6.36
C ARG A 152 6.77 5.91 -5.21
N THR A 153 7.22 5.66 -3.98
CA THR A 153 6.44 6.00 -2.77
C THR A 153 6.37 7.51 -2.57
N LEU A 154 5.29 7.97 -1.94
CA LEU A 154 5.11 9.40 -1.72
C LEU A 154 6.12 9.92 -0.67
N PRO A 155 6.54 11.20 -0.75
CA PRO A 155 7.33 11.81 0.30
C PRO A 155 6.51 11.96 1.59
N VAL A 156 7.19 12.00 2.73
CA VAL A 156 6.54 12.35 4.01
C VAL A 156 6.05 13.79 3.88
N SER A 157 4.74 14.00 3.98
CA SER A 157 4.19 15.35 3.99
C SER A 157 4.76 16.09 5.21
N PRO A 158 5.36 17.27 5.05
CA PRO A 158 5.79 18.05 6.20
C PRO A 158 4.57 18.33 7.06
N ILE A 159 4.67 18.03 8.36
CA ILE A 159 3.67 18.44 9.34
C ILE A 159 3.74 19.96 9.37
N VAL A 160 2.98 20.64 8.51
CA VAL A 160 2.72 22.06 8.71
C VAL A 160 1.88 22.11 9.98
N PRO A 161 2.37 22.67 11.11
CA PRO A 161 1.51 22.89 12.25
C PRO A 161 0.31 23.67 11.72
N THR A 162 -0.87 23.07 11.82
CA THR A 162 -2.12 23.67 11.37
C THR A 162 -2.47 24.81 12.32
N SER A 163 -1.79 25.95 12.19
CA SER A 163 -2.40 27.23 12.51
C SER A 163 -3.27 27.61 11.30
N SER A 164 -4.42 26.96 11.16
CA SER A 164 -5.45 27.49 10.27
C SER A 164 -5.77 28.92 10.75
N PRO A 165 -5.77 29.91 9.86
CA PRO A 165 -6.31 31.22 10.20
C PRO A 165 -7.82 31.05 10.29
N ALA A 166 -8.35 30.98 11.52
CA ALA A 166 -9.78 31.09 11.74
C ALA A 166 -10.22 32.47 11.26
N PHE A 167 -10.86 32.51 10.09
CA PHE A 167 -11.53 33.69 9.56
C PHE A 167 -12.71 34.05 10.49
N GLY A 168 -12.57 35.17 11.20
CA GLY A 168 -13.69 35.99 11.63
C GLY A 168 -14.22 35.84 13.06
N LYS A 169 -13.49 36.37 14.05
CA LYS A 169 -14.12 37.31 14.99
C LYS A 169 -13.12 38.39 15.42
N ARG A 170 -13.46 39.62 15.06
CA ARG A 170 -12.79 40.87 15.40
C ARG A 170 -12.57 40.99 16.91
N GLU A 171 -11.37 41.43 17.27
CA GLU A 171 -11.01 42.29 18.40
C GLU A 171 -11.77 42.11 19.73
N THR A 172 -11.06 41.60 20.73
CA THR A 172 -11.04 42.28 22.04
C THR A 172 -9.69 42.03 22.68
N ASP A 173 -8.94 43.11 22.91
CA ASP A 173 -7.70 43.13 23.69
C ASP A 173 -7.82 42.26 24.95
N LEU A 174 -7.05 41.17 25.02
CA LEU A 174 -6.78 40.58 26.32
C LEU A 174 -5.80 41.52 27.03
N PRO A 175 -6.17 42.07 28.19
CA PRO A 175 -5.37 43.10 28.83
C PRO A 175 -4.02 42.55 29.25
N PHE A 176 -2.97 43.34 28.96
CA PHE A 176 -1.55 43.05 29.14
C PHE A 176 -1.14 42.50 30.53
N TYR A 177 -1.99 42.61 31.55
CA TYR A 177 -1.73 42.15 32.91
C TYR A 177 -1.74 40.62 33.10
N LYS A 178 -2.14 39.82 32.09
CA LYS A 178 -2.14 38.35 32.20
C LYS A 178 -0.80 37.67 31.85
N ASN A 179 0.24 38.43 31.52
CA ASN A 179 1.60 37.91 31.35
C ASN A 179 2.31 37.82 32.71
N VAL A 180 2.11 36.69 33.39
CA VAL A 180 2.69 36.38 34.71
C VAL A 180 4.22 36.53 34.70
N THR A 181 4.87 36.24 33.57
CA THR A 181 6.32 36.40 33.37
C THR A 181 6.80 37.86 33.42
N LEU A 182 5.95 38.85 33.13
CA LEU A 182 6.28 40.28 33.20
C LEU A 182 5.79 40.95 34.50
N VAL A 183 4.66 40.50 35.05
CA VAL A 183 4.10 41.07 36.28
C VAL A 183 4.96 40.75 37.51
N ILE A 184 5.47 39.51 37.60
CA ILE A 184 6.30 39.08 38.74
C ILE A 184 7.52 39.99 38.96
N PRO A 185 8.40 40.24 37.98
CA PRO A 185 9.59 41.07 38.20
C PRO A 185 9.25 42.53 38.55
N ILE A 186 8.19 43.11 37.97
CA ILE A 186 7.79 44.50 38.25
C ILE A 186 7.27 44.64 39.68
N VAL A 187 6.43 43.72 40.13
CA VAL A 187 5.89 43.73 41.50
C VAL A 187 7.03 43.52 42.50
N VAL A 188 7.95 42.58 42.24
CA VAL A 188 9.12 42.36 43.10
C VAL A 188 10.02 43.60 43.17
N SER A 189 10.32 44.25 42.03
CA SER A 189 11.13 45.48 42.02
C SER A 189 10.46 46.64 42.77
N SER A 190 9.15 46.81 42.63
CA SER A 190 8.41 47.87 43.34
C SER A 190 8.36 47.64 44.85
N LEU A 191 8.16 46.40 45.31
CA LEU A 191 8.20 46.05 46.73
C LEU A 191 9.57 46.30 47.35
N VAL A 192 10.64 45.93 46.64
CA VAL A 192 12.02 46.20 47.09
C VAL A 192 12.26 47.71 47.22
N LEU A 193 11.81 48.51 46.24
CA LEU A 193 11.96 49.96 46.29
C LEU A 193 11.23 50.58 47.50
N VAL A 194 10.00 50.15 47.76
CA VAL A 194 9.20 50.66 48.89
C VAL A 194 9.85 50.30 50.22
N ILE A 195 10.39 49.08 50.37
CA ILE A 195 11.10 48.67 51.59
C ILE A 195 12.35 49.52 51.79
N VAL A 196 13.14 49.78 50.74
CA VAL A 196 14.33 50.64 50.85
C VAL A 196 13.95 52.06 51.24
N ILE A 197 12.92 52.63 50.63
CA ILE A 197 12.43 53.98 50.98
C ILE A 197 11.96 54.01 52.43
N PHE A 198 11.22 53.00 52.88
CA PHE A 198 10.75 52.91 54.26
C PHE A 198 11.93 52.84 55.25
N ILE A 199 12.94 52.01 54.97
CA ILE A 199 14.16 51.94 55.78
C ILE A 199 14.85 53.29 55.83
N VAL A 200 15.01 53.98 54.68
CA VAL A 200 15.62 55.31 54.62
C VAL A 200 14.83 56.32 55.44
N VAL A 201 13.49 56.35 55.34
CA VAL A 201 12.64 57.26 56.12
C VAL A 201 12.76 56.96 57.62
N VAL A 202 12.77 55.70 58.03
CA VAL A 202 12.97 55.32 59.42
C VAL A 202 14.37 55.70 59.91
N CYS A 203 15.40 55.48 59.10
CA CYS A 203 16.77 55.90 59.41
C CYS A 203 16.88 57.43 59.53
N LEU A 204 16.23 58.18 58.64
CA LEU A 204 16.23 59.64 58.67
C LEU A 204 15.42 60.20 59.84
N ARG A 205 14.26 59.58 60.18
CA ARG A 205 13.48 59.94 61.36
C ARG A 205 14.23 59.66 62.65
N LYS A 206 14.84 58.47 62.76
CA LYS A 206 15.70 58.11 63.89
C LYS A 206 16.90 59.07 64.02
N HIS A 207 17.56 59.41 62.91
CA HIS A 207 18.64 60.39 62.93
C HIS A 207 18.16 61.81 63.28
N SER A 208 16.92 62.18 62.94
CA SER A 208 16.35 63.47 63.38
C SER A 208 15.99 63.48 64.86
N GLU A 209 15.48 62.38 65.41
CA GLU A 209 15.21 62.23 66.85
C GLU A 209 16.51 62.22 67.66
N ASP A 210 17.58 61.56 67.18
CA ASP A 210 18.92 61.64 67.78
C ASP A 210 19.50 63.06 67.74
N ARG A 211 19.05 63.91 66.79
CA ARG A 211 19.49 65.30 66.66
C ARG A 211 18.69 66.26 67.54
N ASP A 212 17.38 66.05 67.72
CA ASP A 212 16.53 66.86 68.62
C ASP A 212 16.74 66.49 70.10
N GLY A 213 17.04 65.23 70.42
CA GLY A 213 17.40 64.80 71.78
C GLY A 213 18.71 65.42 72.30
N ARG A 214 19.52 66.03 71.42
CA ARG A 214 20.78 66.72 71.76
C ARG A 214 20.62 68.22 72.01
N ILE A 215 19.47 68.80 71.70
CA ILE A 215 19.21 70.25 71.79
C ILE A 215 18.27 70.60 72.96
N GLY A 216 17.55 69.60 73.51
CA GLY A 216 16.62 69.76 74.64
C GLY A 216 17.18 69.52 76.04
N ILE A 217 18.49 69.71 76.27
CA ILE A 217 19.09 69.66 77.61
C ILE A 217 19.95 70.92 77.80
N THR A 218 19.29 72.02 78.12
CA THR A 218 19.87 73.20 78.78
C THR A 218 18.90 73.63 79.87
#